data_AF-A0A925R4T9-F1
#
_entry.id   AF-A0A925R4T9-F1
#
_cell.length_a   1.000
_cell.length_b   1.000
_cell.length_c   1.000
_cell.angle_alpha   90.00
_cell.angle_beta   90.00
_cell.angle_gamma   90.00
#
_symmetry.space_group_name_H-M   'P 1'
#
loop_
_entity.id
_entity.type
_entity.pdbx_description
1 polymer ?
#
loop_
_entity_poly.entity_id
_entity_poly.type
_entity_poly.pdbx_seq_one_letter_code
_entity_poly.pdbx_strand_id
1 'polypeptide(L)'
;MMWRTAVRLVLATALVLAAAHWVARDAVKLLLPVLAPVLGFVAGDFKIVRLEFVDERKNASIAALAVLERPLFLDGRAIVPDGSQVMVVGTTLGTVLQPLVVALVLVLAWPARWGEMALRLAIASALLAVVLLADTPFSLAAWLWDAQLKAYEPGRASPLVWWNVFLNGGGRLALGLIAGALAIALAQRVTVQR
;
A
#
# COMPACT_ATOMS: atom_id res chain seq x y z
N MET A 1 -28.41 19.03 11.32
CA MET A 1 -27.12 18.41 11.78
C MET A 1 -26.41 17.67 10.64
N MET A 2 -27.12 16.88 9.80
CA MET A 2 -26.55 16.13 8.66
C MET A 2 -25.87 16.96 7.56
N TRP A 3 -26.37 18.17 7.26
CA TRP A 3 -25.76 19.02 6.22
C TRP A 3 -24.31 19.43 6.54
N ARG A 4 -24.02 19.74 7.82
CA ARG A 4 -22.68 20.19 8.24
C ARG A 4 -21.64 19.08 8.12
N THR A 5 -22.02 17.84 8.43
CA THR A 5 -21.14 16.67 8.27
C THR A 5 -20.95 16.32 6.81
N ALA A 6 -21.99 16.42 5.98
CA ALA A 6 -21.89 16.21 4.53
C ALA A 6 -20.92 17.22 3.89
N VAL A 7 -21.07 18.51 4.19
CA VAL A 7 -20.16 19.55 3.68
C VAL A 7 -18.71 19.30 4.15
N ARG A 8 -18.49 18.94 5.41
CA ARG A 8 -17.15 18.61 5.92
C ARG A 8 -16.54 17.42 5.21
N LEU A 9 -17.31 16.36 4.96
CA LEU A 9 -16.84 15.20 4.24
C LEU A 9 -16.43 15.55 2.81
N VAL A 10 -17.25 16.33 2.10
CA VAL A 10 -16.94 16.78 0.74
C VAL A 10 -15.69 17.66 0.72
N LEU A 11 -15.58 18.62 1.64
CA LEU A 11 -14.40 19.48 1.74
C LEU A 11 -13.13 18.70 2.12
N ALA A 12 -13.21 17.77 3.07
CA ALA A 12 -12.10 16.91 3.45
C ALA A 12 -11.66 16.03 2.27
N THR A 13 -12.63 15.48 1.53
CA THR A 13 -12.35 14.67 0.33
C THR A 13 -11.65 15.51 -0.74
N ALA A 14 -12.18 16.69 -1.06
CA ALA A 14 -11.58 17.58 -2.05
C ALA A 14 -10.16 17.99 -1.63
N LEU A 15 -9.96 18.36 -0.36
CA LEU A 15 -8.66 18.76 0.18
C LEU A 15 -7.64 17.61 0.12
N VAL A 16 -8.02 16.41 0.56
CA VAL A 16 -7.12 15.25 0.59
C VAL A 16 -6.77 14.80 -0.83
N LEU A 17 -7.74 14.76 -1.76
CA LEU A 17 -7.48 14.40 -3.15
C LEU A 17 -6.58 15.43 -3.84
N ALA A 18 -6.81 16.72 -3.59
CA ALA A 18 -5.93 17.77 -4.10
C ALA A 18 -4.51 17.62 -3.53
N ALA A 19 -4.36 17.51 -2.20
CA ALA A 19 -3.05 17.33 -1.58
C ALA A 19 -2.35 16.06 -2.09
N ALA A 20 -3.07 14.95 -2.20
CA ALA A 20 -2.55 13.70 -2.75
C ALA A 20 -2.07 13.90 -4.19
N HIS A 21 -2.85 14.55 -5.07
CA HIS A 21 -2.44 14.78 -6.45
C HIS A 21 -1.10 15.52 -6.58
N TRP A 22 -0.85 16.49 -5.71
CA TRP A 22 0.36 17.32 -5.76
C TRP A 22 1.57 16.63 -5.10
N VAL A 23 1.37 15.93 -3.98
CA VAL A 23 2.46 15.42 -3.14
C VAL A 23 2.76 13.93 -3.39
N ALA A 24 1.82 13.19 -3.96
CA ALA A 24 1.90 11.73 -4.14
C ALA A 24 3.20 11.26 -4.79
N ARG A 25 3.63 11.95 -5.85
CA ARG A 25 4.80 11.57 -6.63
C ARG A 25 6.08 11.64 -5.79
N ASP A 26 6.26 12.74 -5.08
CA ASP A 26 7.46 12.96 -4.28
C ASP A 26 7.45 12.13 -3.00
N ALA A 27 6.28 11.99 -2.37
CA ALA A 27 6.09 11.12 -1.21
C ALA A 27 6.46 9.66 -1.54
N VAL A 28 5.99 9.13 -2.68
CA VAL A 28 6.31 7.75 -3.06
C VAL A 28 7.78 7.58 -3.41
N LYS A 29 8.40 8.55 -4.11
CA LYS A 29 9.85 8.52 -4.37
C LYS A 29 10.67 8.48 -3.08
N LEU A 30 10.25 9.22 -2.05
CA LEU A 30 10.88 9.20 -0.73
C LEU A 30 10.67 7.87 0.01
N LEU A 31 9.56 7.16 -0.26
CA LEU A 31 9.28 5.85 0.32
C LEU A 31 10.03 4.71 -0.35
N LEU A 32 10.42 4.83 -1.63
CA LEU A 32 11.15 3.78 -2.36
C LEU A 32 12.35 3.19 -1.60
N PRO A 33 13.29 3.97 -1.04
CA PRO A 33 14.44 3.41 -0.32
C PRO A 33 14.05 2.61 0.93
N VAL A 34 12.89 2.93 1.53
CA VAL A 34 12.37 2.19 2.70
C VAL A 34 11.62 0.94 2.27
N LEU A 35 10.92 0.99 1.13
CA LEU A 35 10.16 -0.14 0.59
C LEU A 35 11.06 -1.24 0.02
N ALA A 36 12.18 -0.88 -0.61
CA ALA A 36 13.10 -1.83 -1.23
C ALA A 36 13.60 -2.93 -0.26
N PRO A 37 14.13 -2.63 0.94
CA PRO A 37 14.58 -3.68 1.86
C PRO A 37 13.42 -4.53 2.40
N VAL A 38 12.26 -3.93 2.65
CA VAL A 38 11.06 -4.68 3.10
C VAL A 38 10.59 -5.63 2.00
N LEU A 39 10.61 -5.20 0.75
CA LEU A 39 10.30 -6.06 -0.39
C LEU A 39 11.31 -7.21 -0.51
N GLY A 40 12.60 -6.95 -0.38
CA GLY A 40 13.62 -8.02 -0.38
C GLY A 40 13.40 -9.03 0.75
N PHE A 41 12.96 -8.58 1.92
CA PHE A 41 12.61 -9.48 3.03
C PHE A 41 11.37 -10.33 2.74
N VAL A 42 10.30 -9.73 2.22
CA VAL A 42 9.04 -10.43 1.93
C VAL A 42 9.17 -11.36 0.72
N ALA A 43 9.94 -10.95 -0.29
CA ALA A 43 10.17 -11.68 -1.52
C ALA A 43 11.49 -12.46 -1.46
N GLY A 44 11.79 -13.17 -0.37
CA GLY A 44 13.10 -13.80 -0.11
C GLY A 44 13.60 -14.84 -1.13
N ASP A 45 12.75 -15.27 -2.06
CA ASP A 45 13.12 -16.13 -3.20
C ASP A 45 13.60 -15.35 -4.43
N PHE A 46 13.38 -14.03 -4.43
CA PHE A 46 13.68 -13.11 -5.51
C PHE A 46 14.72 -12.07 -5.05
N LYS A 47 15.73 -11.87 -5.87
CA LYS A 47 16.66 -10.75 -5.71
C LYS A 47 16.06 -9.51 -6.36
N ILE A 48 15.73 -8.52 -5.54
CA ILE A 48 15.24 -7.22 -6.02
C ILE A 48 16.43 -6.46 -6.60
N VAL A 49 16.46 -6.31 -7.93
CA VAL A 49 17.51 -5.59 -8.65
C VAL A 49 17.31 -4.09 -8.48
N ARG A 50 16.07 -3.64 -8.66
CA ARG A 50 15.72 -2.22 -8.59
C ARG A 50 14.25 -2.03 -8.26
N LEU A 51 13.96 -1.02 -7.46
CA LEU A 51 12.62 -0.47 -7.30
C LEU A 51 12.62 0.95 -7.86
N GLU A 52 11.74 1.22 -8.81
CA GLU A 52 11.70 2.50 -9.51
C GLU A 52 10.28 3.05 -9.63
N PHE A 53 10.19 4.37 -9.69
CA PHE A 53 8.95 5.06 -10.01
C PHE A 53 8.86 5.21 -11.52
N VAL A 54 7.81 4.65 -12.12
CA VAL A 54 7.56 4.67 -13.55
C VAL A 54 6.33 5.52 -13.84
N ASP A 55 6.46 6.46 -14.77
CA ASP A 55 5.38 7.33 -15.21
C ASP A 55 5.10 7.08 -16.70
N GLU A 56 4.22 6.13 -16.97
CA GLU A 56 3.81 5.80 -18.33
C GLU A 56 2.47 6.46 -18.64
N ARG A 57 2.46 7.39 -19.62
CA ARG A 57 1.24 7.97 -20.20
C ARG A 57 0.23 8.49 -19.16
N LYS A 58 0.71 9.18 -18.11
CA LYS A 58 -0.07 9.70 -16.96
C LYS A 58 -0.55 8.65 -15.95
N ASN A 59 -0.07 7.41 -16.05
CA ASN A 59 -0.32 6.38 -15.05
C ASN A 59 0.95 6.15 -14.24
N ALA A 60 1.06 6.88 -13.14
CA ALA A 60 2.17 6.74 -12.20
C ALA A 60 2.09 5.39 -11.49
N SER A 61 3.21 4.67 -11.44
CA SER A 61 3.31 3.35 -10.83
C SER A 61 4.66 3.15 -10.14
N ILE A 62 4.69 2.20 -9.22
CA ILE A 62 5.92 1.68 -8.64
C ILE A 62 6.20 0.36 -9.35
N ALA A 63 7.37 0.25 -9.98
CA ALA A 63 7.83 -0.96 -10.64
C ALA A 63 8.98 -1.59 -9.85
N ALA A 64 8.91 -2.90 -9.64
CA ALA A 64 9.99 -3.72 -9.11
C ALA A 64 10.56 -4.59 -10.22
N LEU A 65 11.87 -4.45 -10.43
CA LEU A 65 12.66 -5.35 -11.25
C LEU A 65 13.30 -6.38 -10.34
N ALA A 66 12.96 -7.64 -10.54
CA ALA A 66 13.45 -8.74 -9.74
C ALA A 66 13.94 -9.89 -10.62
N VAL A 67 14.93 -10.62 -10.13
CA VAL A 67 15.38 -11.88 -10.72
C VAL A 67 15.20 -12.99 -9.70
N LEU A 68 14.99 -14.21 -10.16
CA LEU A 68 14.94 -15.34 -9.25
C LEU A 68 16.33 -15.55 -8.62
N GLU A 69 16.40 -15.70 -7.30
CA GLU A 69 17.66 -15.91 -6.58
C GLU A 69 17.84 -17.36 -6.17
N ARG A 70 16.75 -18.04 -5.83
CA ARG A 70 16.76 -19.42 -5.34
C ARG A 70 16.01 -20.34 -6.29
N PRO A 71 16.44 -21.60 -6.45
CA PRO A 71 15.69 -22.57 -7.23
C PRO A 71 14.27 -22.74 -6.67
N LEU A 72 13.28 -22.65 -7.54
CA LEU A 72 11.89 -22.92 -7.19
C LEU A 72 11.52 -24.31 -7.69
N PHE A 73 10.87 -25.10 -6.84
CA PHE A 73 10.32 -26.39 -7.21
C PHE A 73 8.81 -26.26 -7.37
N LEU A 74 8.34 -26.20 -8.63
CA LEU A 74 6.94 -26.07 -9.01
C LEU A 74 6.56 -27.20 -9.97
N ASP A 75 5.42 -27.84 -9.76
CA ASP A 75 4.92 -28.97 -10.57
C ASP A 75 5.98 -30.07 -10.88
N GLY A 76 6.80 -30.41 -9.88
CA GLY A 76 7.87 -31.41 -10.03
C GLY A 76 9.05 -30.96 -10.93
N ARG A 77 9.08 -29.70 -11.36
CA ARG A 77 10.19 -29.09 -12.11
C ARG A 77 11.00 -28.17 -11.22
N ALA A 78 12.32 -28.25 -11.35
CA ALA A 78 13.23 -27.30 -10.74
C ALA A 78 13.46 -26.13 -11.70
N ILE A 79 12.97 -24.94 -11.34
CA ILE A 79 13.26 -23.70 -12.04
C ILE A 79 14.57 -23.17 -11.48
N VAL A 80 15.63 -23.28 -12.27
CA VAL A 80 16.98 -22.86 -11.87
C VAL A 80 17.16 -21.37 -12.18
N PRO A 81 17.71 -20.58 -11.24
CA PRO A 81 18.06 -19.19 -11.50
C PRO A 81 19.12 -19.09 -12.61
N ASP A 82 18.77 -18.49 -13.74
CA ASP A 82 19.71 -18.20 -14.84
C ASP A 82 20.26 -16.76 -14.76
N GLY A 83 19.74 -15.93 -13.85
CA GLY A 83 20.15 -14.52 -13.67
C GLY A 83 19.80 -13.58 -14.83
N SER A 84 19.42 -14.13 -16.00
CA SER A 84 19.05 -13.42 -17.22
C SER A 84 17.56 -13.04 -17.27
N GLN A 85 16.71 -13.80 -16.57
CA GLN A 85 15.25 -13.60 -16.57
C GLN A 85 14.86 -12.51 -15.58
N VAL A 86 14.73 -11.28 -16.08
CA VAL A 86 14.24 -10.13 -15.32
C VAL A 86 12.73 -10.09 -15.37
N MET A 87 12.11 -10.11 -14.19
CA MET A 87 10.69 -9.91 -14.00
C MET A 87 10.41 -8.45 -13.67
N VAL A 88 9.44 -7.86 -14.36
CA VAL A 88 8.97 -6.50 -14.09
C VAL A 88 7.54 -6.60 -13.58
N VAL A 89 7.32 -6.22 -12.33
CA VAL A 89 5.98 -6.14 -11.74
C VAL A 89 5.75 -4.74 -11.21
N GLY A 90 4.50 -4.28 -11.20
CA GLY A 90 4.21 -2.95 -10.69
C GLY A 90 2.82 -2.78 -10.13
N THR A 91 2.66 -1.73 -9.33
CA THR A 91 1.38 -1.31 -8.76
C THR A 91 1.17 0.18 -9.00
N THR A 92 -0.07 0.59 -9.24
CA THR A 92 -0.37 2.00 -9.53
C THR A 92 -0.29 2.86 -8.27
N LEU A 93 0.08 4.11 -8.45
CA LEU A 93 0.16 5.10 -7.37
C LEU A 93 -1.19 5.30 -6.68
N GLY A 94 -2.28 5.28 -7.45
CA GLY A 94 -3.64 5.37 -6.92
C GLY A 94 -3.95 4.23 -5.94
N THR A 95 -3.58 3.00 -6.31
CA THR A 95 -3.75 1.82 -5.47
C THR A 95 -2.94 1.92 -4.17
N VAL A 96 -1.68 2.36 -4.26
CA VAL A 96 -0.79 2.51 -3.10
C VAL A 96 -1.32 3.56 -2.12
N LEU A 97 -1.82 4.70 -2.63
CA LEU A 97 -2.28 5.82 -1.79
C LEU A 97 -3.73 5.68 -1.31
N GLN A 98 -4.47 4.71 -1.83
CA GLN A 98 -5.88 4.52 -1.51
C GLN A 98 -6.17 4.38 0.00
N PRO A 99 -5.43 3.58 0.80
CA PRO A 99 -5.66 3.52 2.25
C PRO A 99 -5.43 4.87 2.93
N LEU A 100 -4.42 5.62 2.48
CA LEU A 100 -4.06 6.93 3.03
C LEU A 100 -5.16 7.96 2.77
N VAL A 101 -5.65 8.04 1.55
CA VAL A 101 -6.76 8.95 1.19
C VAL A 101 -7.99 8.67 2.06
N VAL A 102 -8.39 7.40 2.15
CA VAL A 102 -9.59 6.99 2.92
C VAL A 102 -9.45 7.33 4.41
N ALA A 103 -8.31 6.98 5.02
CA ALA A 103 -8.06 7.25 6.42
C ALA A 103 -8.06 8.75 6.72
N LEU A 104 -7.37 9.56 5.91
CA LEU A 104 -7.28 11.01 6.11
C LEU A 104 -8.63 11.70 5.92
N VAL A 105 -9.42 11.30 4.93
CA VAL A 105 -10.78 11.82 4.73
C VAL A 105 -11.63 11.51 5.97
N LEU A 106 -11.57 10.28 6.48
CA LEU A 106 -12.32 9.89 7.68
C LEU A 106 -11.90 10.72 8.91
N VAL A 107 -10.59 10.86 9.15
CA VAL A 107 -10.05 11.62 10.28
C VAL A 107 -10.44 13.10 10.22
N LEU A 108 -10.30 13.73 9.05
CA LEU A 108 -10.58 15.16 8.86
C LEU A 108 -12.08 15.47 8.84
N ALA A 109 -12.90 14.56 8.33
CA ALA A 109 -14.35 14.71 8.34
C ALA A 109 -14.93 14.63 9.76
N TRP A 110 -14.25 13.92 10.68
CA TRP A 110 -14.75 13.69 12.03
C TRP A 110 -14.55 14.93 12.94
N PRO A 111 -15.59 15.41 13.64
CA PRO A 111 -15.47 16.58 14.51
C PRO A 111 -14.42 16.36 15.62
N ALA A 112 -13.56 17.35 15.83
CA ALA A 112 -12.53 17.36 16.88
C ALA A 112 -12.16 18.81 17.25
N ARG A 113 -11.59 18.99 18.45
CA ARG A 113 -10.84 20.21 18.79
C ARG A 113 -9.46 20.19 18.12
N TRP A 114 -8.80 21.34 17.97
CA TRP A 114 -7.50 21.43 17.30
C TRP A 114 -6.42 20.48 17.87
N GLY A 115 -6.28 20.40 19.20
CA GLY A 115 -5.31 19.49 19.82
C GLY A 115 -5.64 18.00 19.60
N GLU A 116 -6.92 17.65 19.59
CA GLU A 116 -7.36 16.29 19.27
C GLU A 116 -7.14 15.95 17.80
N MET A 117 -7.40 16.90 16.89
CA MET A 117 -7.15 16.72 15.46
C MET A 117 -5.67 16.48 15.17
N ALA A 118 -4.78 17.24 15.80
CA ALA A 118 -3.33 17.04 15.67
C ALA A 118 -2.93 15.64 16.14
N LEU A 119 -3.45 15.18 17.29
CA LEU A 119 -3.19 13.84 17.79
C LEU A 119 -3.74 12.74 16.87
N ARG A 120 -4.96 12.89 16.33
CA ARG A 120 -5.54 11.95 15.36
C ARG A 120 -4.68 11.86 14.11
N LEU A 121 -4.22 12.98 13.57
CA LEU A 121 -3.36 13.00 12.38
C LEU A 121 -2.01 12.34 12.65
N ALA A 122 -1.42 12.55 13.83
CA ALA A 122 -0.17 11.88 14.23
C ALA A 122 -0.35 10.36 14.32
N ILE A 123 -1.41 9.88 14.99
CA ILE A 123 -1.71 8.45 15.11
C ILE A 123 -2.04 7.84 13.74
N ALA A 124 -2.87 8.53 12.94
CA ALA A 124 -3.21 8.08 11.59
C ALA A 124 -1.97 7.97 10.71
N SER A 125 -1.06 8.94 10.75
CA SER A 125 0.20 8.90 10.01
C SER A 125 1.04 7.68 10.38
N ALA A 126 1.15 7.37 11.68
CA ALA A 126 1.89 6.21 12.15
C ALA A 126 1.24 4.88 11.68
N LEU A 127 -0.08 4.74 11.82
CA LEU A 127 -0.81 3.55 11.36
C LEU A 127 -0.72 3.38 9.84
N LEU A 128 -0.86 4.47 9.08
CA LEU A 128 -0.75 4.46 7.63
C LEU A 128 0.66 4.13 7.14
N ALA A 129 1.69 4.57 7.86
CA ALA A 129 3.06 4.16 7.54
C ALA A 129 3.22 2.64 7.64
N VAL A 130 2.68 2.01 8.69
CA VAL A 130 2.67 0.54 8.84
C VAL A 130 1.88 -0.11 7.71
N VAL A 131 0.69 0.40 7.39
CA VAL A 131 -0.14 -0.12 6.30
C VAL A 131 0.60 -0.05 4.97
N LEU A 132 1.25 1.07 4.64
CA LEU A 132 1.99 1.24 3.38
C LEU A 132 3.22 0.32 3.30
N LEU A 133 3.96 0.20 4.41
CA LEU A 133 5.13 -0.68 4.52
C LEU A 133 4.76 -2.17 4.43
N ALA A 134 3.53 -2.55 4.78
CA ALA A 134 3.04 -3.91 4.59
C ALA A 134 2.41 -4.09 3.20
N ASP A 135 1.46 -3.24 2.83
CA ASP A 135 0.64 -3.40 1.62
C ASP A 135 1.48 -3.41 0.33
N THR A 136 2.37 -2.42 0.17
CA THR A 136 3.11 -2.27 -1.10
C THR A 136 4.08 -3.43 -1.33
N PRO A 137 4.94 -3.81 -0.38
CA PRO A 137 5.87 -4.92 -0.57
C PRO A 137 5.16 -6.26 -0.73
N PHE A 138 4.11 -6.53 0.05
CA PHE A 138 3.34 -7.78 -0.09
C PHE A 138 2.62 -7.86 -1.42
N SER A 139 2.08 -6.74 -1.92
CA SER A 139 1.44 -6.69 -3.23
C SER A 139 2.43 -6.98 -4.35
N LEU A 140 3.62 -6.35 -4.32
CA LEU A 140 4.67 -6.58 -5.32
C LEU A 140 5.20 -8.01 -5.26
N ALA A 141 5.45 -8.56 -4.06
CA ALA A 141 5.85 -9.94 -3.88
C ALA A 141 4.79 -10.93 -4.40
N ALA A 142 3.51 -10.63 -4.16
CA ALA A 142 2.41 -11.43 -4.69
C ALA A 142 2.37 -11.41 -6.22
N TRP A 143 2.63 -10.27 -6.86
CA TRP A 143 2.73 -10.21 -8.32
C TRP A 143 3.89 -11.02 -8.89
N LEU A 144 5.05 -11.02 -8.21
CA LEU A 144 6.19 -11.88 -8.59
C LEU A 144 5.81 -13.36 -8.51
N TRP A 145 5.17 -13.77 -7.42
CA TRP A 145 4.70 -15.15 -7.24
C TRP A 145 3.61 -15.53 -8.23
N ASP A 146 2.64 -14.66 -8.49
CA ASP A 146 1.56 -14.89 -9.44
C ASP A 146 2.10 -15.11 -10.86
N ALA A 147 3.11 -14.34 -11.26
CA ALA A 147 3.77 -14.53 -12.56
C ALA A 147 4.46 -15.91 -12.68
N GLN A 148 5.12 -16.38 -11.63
CA GLN A 148 5.73 -17.72 -11.60
C GLN A 148 4.67 -18.83 -11.61
N LEU A 149 3.64 -18.72 -10.77
CA LEU A 149 2.57 -19.73 -10.69
C LEU A 149 1.80 -19.85 -12.01
N LYS A 150 1.51 -18.74 -12.68
CA LYS A 150 0.85 -18.77 -13.99
C LYS A 150 1.71 -19.42 -15.07
N ALA A 151 3.02 -19.26 -15.01
CA ALA A 151 3.94 -19.84 -15.98
C ALA A 151 4.17 -21.34 -15.77
N TYR A 152 4.21 -21.81 -14.52
CA TYR A 152 4.70 -23.15 -14.19
C TYR A 152 3.69 -24.07 -13.48
N GLU A 153 2.71 -23.54 -12.75
CA GLU A 153 1.72 -24.35 -12.03
C GLU A 153 0.35 -23.63 -11.96
N PRO A 154 -0.33 -23.44 -13.12
CA PRO A 154 -1.57 -22.67 -13.22
C PRO A 154 -2.73 -23.43 -12.54
N GLY A 155 -2.92 -23.18 -11.24
CA GLY A 155 -3.92 -23.86 -10.42
C GLY A 155 -3.53 -23.90 -8.94
N ARG A 156 -2.25 -23.71 -8.63
CA ARG A 156 -1.78 -23.63 -7.25
C ARG A 156 -2.11 -22.31 -6.60
N ALA A 157 -2.66 -22.39 -5.40
CA ALA A 157 -2.93 -21.24 -4.55
C ALA A 157 -1.67 -20.82 -3.77
N SER A 158 -1.33 -19.54 -3.80
CA SER A 158 -0.34 -18.94 -2.89
C SER A 158 -1.02 -17.95 -1.93
N PRO A 159 -0.82 -18.07 -0.61
CA PRO A 159 -1.40 -17.13 0.37
C PRO A 159 -1.11 -15.66 0.05
N LEU A 160 0.06 -15.35 -0.52
CA LEU A 160 0.42 -13.99 -0.97
C LEU A 160 -0.49 -13.51 -2.10
N VAL A 161 -0.78 -14.38 -3.07
CA VAL A 161 -1.67 -14.06 -4.19
C VAL A 161 -3.10 -13.85 -3.69
N TRP A 162 -3.60 -14.69 -2.78
CA TRP A 162 -4.91 -14.51 -2.14
C TRP A 162 -5.00 -13.20 -1.37
N TRP A 163 -3.96 -12.86 -0.61
CA TRP A 163 -3.87 -11.58 0.09
C TRP A 163 -3.95 -10.41 -0.89
N ASN A 164 -3.22 -10.46 -2.00
CA ASN A 164 -3.28 -9.42 -3.03
C ASN A 164 -4.66 -9.34 -3.72
N VAL A 165 -5.33 -10.48 -3.94
CA VAL A 165 -6.72 -10.49 -4.44
C VAL A 165 -7.65 -9.77 -3.46
N PHE A 166 -7.54 -10.02 -2.15
CA PHE A 166 -8.28 -9.29 -1.13
C PHE A 166 -7.99 -7.79 -1.16
N LEU A 167 -6.70 -7.40 -1.20
CA LEU A 167 -6.28 -6.01 -1.24
C LEU A 167 -6.84 -5.27 -2.48
N ASN A 168 -6.81 -5.91 -3.64
CA ASN A 168 -7.38 -5.38 -4.89
C ASN A 168 -8.92 -5.38 -4.88
N GLY A 169 -9.56 -6.33 -4.19
CA GLY A 169 -11.01 -6.43 -4.04
C GLY A 169 -11.63 -5.44 -3.05
N GLY A 170 -10.88 -4.43 -2.59
CA GLY A 170 -11.34 -3.42 -1.62
C GLY A 170 -10.71 -3.54 -0.24
N GLY A 171 -9.85 -4.54 0.01
CA GLY A 171 -9.10 -4.68 1.26
C GLY A 171 -8.31 -3.42 1.62
N ARG A 172 -7.74 -2.71 0.64
CA ARG A 172 -7.05 -1.43 0.86
C ARG A 172 -7.96 -0.33 1.41
N LEU A 173 -9.22 -0.27 0.95
CA LEU A 173 -10.22 0.64 1.52
C LEU A 173 -10.50 0.27 2.97
N ALA A 174 -10.69 -1.02 3.25
CA ALA A 174 -10.94 -1.52 4.60
C ALA A 174 -9.77 -1.18 5.54
N LEU A 175 -8.53 -1.38 5.12
CA LEU A 175 -7.34 -1.01 5.89
C LEU A 175 -7.28 0.50 6.17
N GLY A 176 -7.60 1.34 5.18
CA GLY A 176 -7.71 2.79 5.36
C GLY A 176 -8.79 3.19 6.37
N LEU A 177 -9.97 2.59 6.27
CA LEU A 177 -11.07 2.82 7.23
C LEU A 177 -10.69 2.39 8.64
N ILE A 178 -10.10 1.21 8.80
CA ILE A 178 -9.64 0.69 10.09
C ILE A 178 -8.58 1.62 10.69
N ALA A 179 -7.57 2.03 9.90
CA ALA A 179 -6.53 2.94 10.37
C ALA A 179 -7.11 4.29 10.81
N GLY A 180 -8.02 4.88 10.02
CA GLY A 180 -8.68 6.14 10.37
C GLY A 180 -9.56 6.01 11.62
N ALA A 181 -10.36 4.95 11.73
CA ALA A 181 -11.21 4.70 12.89
C ALA A 181 -10.39 4.47 14.17
N LEU A 182 -9.31 3.69 14.09
CA LEU A 182 -8.38 3.49 15.20
C LEU A 182 -7.72 4.79 15.63
N ALA A 183 -7.28 5.62 14.68
CA ALA A 183 -6.68 6.92 15.00
C ALA A 183 -7.67 7.84 15.75
N ILE A 184 -8.93 7.87 15.32
CA ILE A 184 -10.00 8.61 16.01
C ILE A 184 -10.22 8.04 17.42
N ALA A 185 -10.42 6.73 17.55
CA ALA A 185 -10.72 6.08 18.81
C ALA A 185 -9.59 6.22 19.84
N LEU A 186 -8.34 6.06 19.41
CA LEU A 186 -7.16 6.21 20.27
C LEU A 186 -6.98 7.67 20.71
N ALA A 187 -7.11 8.63 19.80
CA ALA A 187 -6.99 10.04 20.17
C ALA A 187 -8.08 10.48 21.15
N GLN A 188 -9.33 10.04 20.94
CA GLN A 188 -10.45 10.33 21.84
C GLN A 188 -10.20 9.78 23.25
N ARG A 189 -9.66 8.56 23.38
CA ARG A 189 -9.32 7.99 24.69
C ARG A 189 -8.30 8.84 25.45
N VAL A 190 -7.29 9.36 24.75
CA VAL A 190 -6.25 10.19 25.35
C VAL A 190 -6.77 11.58 25.72
N THR A 191 -7.68 12.17 24.93
CA THR A 191 -8.20 13.51 25.20
C THR A 191 -9.35 13.55 26.19
N VAL A 192 -10.16 12.49 26.31
CA VAL A 192 -11.25 12.40 27.31
C VAL A 192 -10.72 12.14 28.72
N GLN A 193 -9.52 11.59 28.86
CA GLN A 193 -8.86 11.37 30.15
C GLN A 193 -8.16 12.62 30.73
N ARG A 194 -8.18 13.76 30.03
CA ARG A 194 -7.65 15.05 30.49
C ARG A 194 -8.77 16.04 30.75
#